data_AF-A0A1M7RB67-F1
#
_entry.id   AF-A0A1M7RB67-F1
#
_cell.length_a   1.000
_cell.length_b   1.000
_cell.length_c   1.000
_cell.angle_alpha   90.00
_cell.angle_beta   90.00
_cell.angle_gamma   90.00
#
_symmetry.space_group_name_H-M   'P 1'
#
loop_
_entity.id
_entity.type
_entity.pdbx_description
1 polymer ?
#
loop_
_entity_poly.entity_id
_entity_poly.type
_entity_poly.pdbx_seq_one_letter_code
_entity_poly.pdbx_strand_id
1 'polypeptide(L)'
;MFTLVYVQSVDETYRFDERSYDALDAAGIGWQAALQVLRAPRRVRQHVGAVLRVAAATRDGRWVAVALVEEDPDQYLVVSARELDGDEASLVAGMLGRSDV
;
A
#
# COMPACT_ATOMS: atom_id res chain seq x y z
N MET A 1 -7.08 11.02 -19.93
CA MET A 1 -6.54 10.53 -18.64
C MET A 1 -7.73 10.31 -17.74
N PHE A 2 -8.12 9.06 -17.52
CA PHE A 2 -9.34 8.70 -16.80
C PHE A 2 -8.94 8.02 -15.49
N THR A 3 -9.43 8.53 -14.36
CA THR A 3 -9.30 7.87 -13.06
C THR A 3 -10.46 6.89 -12.93
N LEU A 4 -10.17 5.60 -12.95
CA LEU A 4 -11.14 4.54 -12.71
C LEU A 4 -11.13 4.20 -11.21
N VAL A 5 -12.25 4.40 -10.52
CA VAL A 5 -12.45 3.91 -9.15
C VAL A 5 -13.25 2.62 -9.25
N TYR A 6 -12.57 1.47 -9.10
CA TYR A 6 -13.21 0.15 -9.13
C TYR A 6 -13.43 -0.35 -7.70
N VAL A 7 -14.69 -0.64 -7.36
CA VAL A 7 -15.07 -1.53 -6.26
C VAL A 7 -15.34 -2.90 -6.89
N GLN A 8 -14.32 -3.76 -6.89
CA GLN A 8 -14.46 -5.18 -7.20
C GLN A 8 -13.72 -5.96 -6.11
N SER A 9 -14.35 -7.04 -5.66
CA SER A 9 -13.70 -8.13 -4.92
C SER A 9 -12.72 -8.84 -5.87
N VAL A 10 -11.58 -8.21 -6.15
CA VAL A 10 -10.48 -8.85 -6.86
C VAL A 10 -9.65 -9.57 -5.81
N ASP A 11 -9.42 -10.87 -5.99
CA ASP A 11 -8.47 -11.66 -5.20
C ASP A 11 -7.05 -11.24 -5.60
N GLU A 12 -6.69 -9.99 -5.27
CA GLU A 12 -5.39 -9.41 -5.58
C GLU A 12 -4.32 -10.24 -4.88
N THR A 13 -3.40 -10.79 -5.66
CA THR A 13 -2.35 -11.63 -5.13
C THR A 13 -1.11 -10.76 -4.89
N TYR A 14 -0.80 -10.56 -3.61
CA TYR A 14 0.43 -9.89 -3.20
C TYR A 14 1.53 -10.93 -3.01
N ARG A 15 2.58 -10.84 -3.83
CA ARG A 15 3.77 -11.68 -3.74
C ARG A 15 4.89 -10.98 -2.99
N PHE A 16 5.65 -11.78 -2.27
CA PHE A 16 6.91 -11.41 -1.63
C PHE A 16 7.96 -12.41 -2.08
N ASP A 17 9.08 -11.92 -2.60
CA ASP A 17 10.27 -12.71 -2.83
C ASP A 17 11.38 -12.32 -1.83
N GLU A 18 12.54 -12.95 -1.93
CA GLU A 18 13.70 -12.65 -1.08
C GLU A 18 14.06 -11.16 -1.11
N ARG A 19 14.00 -10.52 -2.30
CA ARG A 19 14.29 -9.09 -2.45
C ARG A 19 13.22 -8.22 -1.82
N SER A 20 11.96 -8.65 -1.83
CA SER A 20 10.89 -7.98 -1.10
C SER A 20 11.22 -7.95 0.39
N TYR A 21 11.63 -9.07 0.97
CA TYR A 21 11.98 -9.14 2.39
C TYR A 21 13.19 -8.29 2.73
N ASP A 22 14.25 -8.35 1.92
CA ASP A 22 15.45 -7.52 2.10
C ASP A 22 15.14 -6.02 2.03
N ALA A 23 14.32 -5.60 1.05
CA ALA A 23 13.96 -4.20 0.87
C ALA A 23 13.09 -3.67 2.01
N LEU A 24 12.21 -4.52 2.55
CA LEU A 24 11.37 -4.19 3.69
C LEU A 24 12.21 -4.08 4.98
N ASP A 25 13.13 -5.02 5.20
CA ASP A 25 14.05 -4.98 6.35
C ASP A 25 14.97 -3.76 6.30
N ALA A 26 15.53 -3.44 5.13
CA ALA A 26 16.34 -2.24 4.92
C ALA A 26 15.56 -0.94 5.20
N ALA A 27 14.24 -0.95 5.04
CA ALA A 27 13.35 0.16 5.38
C ALA A 27 12.86 0.15 6.84
N GLY A 28 13.26 -0.86 7.63
CA GLY A 28 12.79 -1.04 9.01
C GLY A 28 11.31 -1.45 9.12
N ILE A 29 10.72 -1.96 8.04
CA ILE A 29 9.31 -2.37 7.98
C ILE A 29 9.22 -3.89 7.93
N GLY A 30 8.58 -4.51 8.91
CA GLY A 30 8.32 -5.95 8.86
C GLY A 30 7.31 -6.31 7.76
N TRP A 31 7.49 -7.47 7.12
CA TRP A 31 6.57 -7.94 6.07
C TRP A 31 5.12 -8.09 6.54
N GLN A 32 4.89 -8.40 7.82
CA GLN A 32 3.55 -8.47 8.40
C GLN A 32 2.88 -7.08 8.43
N ALA A 33 3.65 -6.02 8.66
CA ALA A 33 3.15 -4.64 8.66
C ALA A 33 2.79 -4.21 7.23
N ALA A 34 3.62 -4.55 6.25
CA ALA A 34 3.30 -4.34 4.84
C ALA A 34 2.01 -5.08 4.46
N LEU A 35 1.90 -6.37 4.78
CA LEU A 35 0.68 -7.16 4.52
C LEU A 35 -0.55 -6.59 5.22
N GLN A 36 -0.39 -6.07 6.44
CA GLN A 36 -1.46 -5.40 7.16
C GLN A 36 -1.97 -4.18 6.39
N VAL A 37 -1.08 -3.34 5.87
CA VAL A 37 -1.45 -2.16 5.05
C VAL A 37 -2.20 -2.60 3.80
N LEU A 38 -1.70 -3.61 3.10
CA LEU A 38 -2.32 -4.12 1.86
C LEU A 38 -3.72 -4.68 2.10
N ARG A 39 -3.94 -5.33 3.24
CA ARG A 39 -5.24 -5.89 3.65
C ARG A 39 -6.10 -4.94 4.48
N ALA A 40 -5.69 -3.68 4.65
CA ALA A 40 -6.46 -2.73 5.44
C ALA A 40 -7.80 -2.41 4.74
N PRO A 41 -8.92 -2.38 5.50
CA PRO A 41 -10.24 -2.10 4.94
C PRO A 41 -10.33 -0.65 4.43
N ARG A 42 -9.68 0.29 5.11
CA ARG A 42 -9.54 1.69 4.68
C ARG A 42 -8.07 1.94 4.33
N ARG A 43 -7.80 2.11 3.04
CA ARG A 43 -6.46 2.35 2.51
C ARG A 43 -6.53 3.26 1.28
N VAL A 44 -5.53 4.12 1.14
CA VAL A 44 -5.35 4.91 -0.09
C VAL A 44 -4.58 4.05 -1.08
N ARG A 45 -5.06 4.03 -2.33
CA ARG A 45 -4.44 3.31 -3.44
C ARG A 45 -4.16 4.28 -4.56
N GLN A 46 -2.92 4.28 -5.06
CA GLN A 46 -2.50 5.13 -6.15
C GLN A 46 -1.71 4.32 -7.17
N HIS A 47 -2.23 4.20 -8.39
CA HIS A 47 -1.49 3.66 -9.52
C HIS A 47 -0.69 4.75 -10.22
N VAL A 48 0.56 4.46 -10.55
CA VAL A 48 1.47 5.29 -11.36
C VAL A 48 2.13 4.37 -12.38
N GLY A 49 1.47 4.18 -13.53
CA GLY A 49 1.85 3.13 -14.48
C GLY A 49 1.70 1.74 -13.83
N ALA A 50 2.75 0.90 -13.95
CA ALA A 50 2.80 -0.43 -13.33
C ALA A 50 3.08 -0.40 -11.82
N VAL A 51 3.33 0.78 -11.23
CA VAL A 51 3.58 0.89 -9.79
C VAL A 51 2.27 1.16 -9.07
N LEU A 52 1.93 0.30 -8.10
CA LEU A 52 0.86 0.56 -7.14
C LEU A 52 1.49 1.03 -5.83
N ARG A 53 1.00 2.14 -5.29
CA ARG A 53 1.30 2.61 -3.94
C ARG A 53 0.07 2.46 -3.06
N VAL A 54 0.24 1.83 -1.91
CA VAL A 54 -0.82 1.63 -0.94
C VAL A 54 -0.39 2.20 0.39
N ALA A 55 -1.21 3.06 0.98
CA ALA A 55 -0.94 3.63 2.30
C ALA A 55 -2.12 3.41 3.25
N ALA A 56 -1.82 2.97 4.47
CA ALA A 56 -2.80 2.80 5.53
C ALA A 56 -2.14 2.88 6.91
N ALA A 57 -2.98 3.06 7.93
CA ALA A 57 -2.55 2.90 9.31
C ALA A 57 -2.42 1.41 9.66
N THR A 58 -1.34 1.06 10.35
CA THR A 58 -1.17 -0.24 11.00
C THR A 58 -1.86 -0.26 12.37
N ARG A 59 -1.89 -1.42 13.02
CA ARG A 59 -2.67 -1.64 14.28
C ARG A 59 -2.06 -0.91 15.47
N ASP A 60 -0.75 -0.70 15.41
CA ASP A 60 0.06 0.05 16.37
C ASP A 60 0.01 1.58 16.11
N GLY A 61 -0.77 2.03 15.12
CA GLY A 61 -1.00 3.45 14.85
C GLY A 61 0.04 4.12 13.93
N ARG A 62 1.04 3.37 13.44
CA ARG A 62 1.98 3.87 12.44
C ARG A 62 1.31 3.98 11.08
N TRP A 63 1.77 4.93 10.27
CA TRP A 63 1.33 5.04 8.88
C TRP A 63 2.41 4.50 7.99
N VAL A 64 2.08 3.49 7.19
CA VAL A 64 3.04 2.83 6.31
C VAL A 64 2.53 2.91 4.88
N ALA A 65 3.42 3.28 3.97
CA ALA A 65 3.21 3.21 2.54
C ALA A 65 4.01 2.06 1.95
N VAL A 66 3.34 1.22 1.18
CA VAL A 66 3.90 0.06 0.48
C VAL A 66 3.91 0.36 -1.01
N ALA A 67 5.05 0.13 -1.67
CA ALA A 67 5.18 0.19 -3.12
C ALA A 67 5.20 -1.22 -3.68
N LEU A 68 4.42 -1.43 -4.73
CA LEU A 68 4.30 -2.68 -5.45
C LEU A 68 4.46 -2.45 -6.95
N VAL A 69 4.91 -3.47 -7.65
CA VAL A 69 4.95 -3.52 -9.11
C VAL A 69 3.95 -4.57 -9.59
N GLU A 70 3.08 -4.19 -10.52
CA GLU A 70 2.18 -5.11 -11.22
C GLU A 70 3.01 -5.99 -12.18
N GLU A 71 2.96 -7.30 -11.97
CA GLU A 71 3.66 -8.28 -12.82
C GLU A 71 2.72 -8.92 -13.84
N ASP A 72 1.48 -9.16 -13.42
CA ASP A 72 0.37 -9.69 -14.21
C ASP A 72 -0.93 -9.00 -13.75
N PRO A 73 -2.03 -9.09 -14.52
CA PRO A 73 -3.33 -8.60 -14.07
C PRO A 73 -3.64 -9.16 -12.67
N ASP A 74 -3.87 -8.24 -11.73
CA ASP A 74 -4.20 -8.52 -10.32
C ASP A 74 -3.10 -9.21 -9.49
N GLN A 75 -1.87 -9.32 -10.01
CA GLN A 75 -0.70 -9.80 -9.26
C GLN A 75 0.33 -8.69 -9.07
N TYR A 76 0.72 -8.49 -7.82
CA TYR A 76 1.61 -7.40 -7.44
C TYR A 76 2.77 -7.92 -6.58
N LEU A 77 4.00 -7.62 -7.01
CA LEU A 77 5.21 -7.87 -6.23
C LEU A 77 5.49 -6.69 -5.32
N VAL A 78 5.66 -6.94 -4.02
CA VAL A 78 6.08 -5.90 -3.06
C VAL A 78 7.55 -5.58 -3.29
N VAL A 79 7.86 -4.30 -3.55
CA VAL A 79 9.24 -3.87 -3.86
C VAL A 79 9.85 -2.99 -2.77
N SER A 80 9.04 -2.31 -1.98
CA SER A 80 9.51 -1.54 -0.81
C SER A 80 8.36 -1.10 0.07
N ALA A 81 8.69 -0.62 1.25
CA ALA A 81 7.77 0.14 2.09
C ALA A 81 8.53 1.26 2.80
N ARG A 82 7.78 2.20 3.39
CA ARG A 82 8.33 3.18 4.33
C ARG A 82 7.27 3.63 5.31
N GLU A 83 7.72 4.07 6.47
CA GLU A 83 6.89 4.85 7.38
C GLU A 83 6.64 6.25 6.78
N LEU A 84 5.42 6.75 6.95
CA LEU A 84 5.04 8.11 6.62
C LEU A 84 5.29 9.00 7.84
N ASP A 85 5.77 10.21 7.60
CA ASP A 85 5.87 11.20 8.67
C ASP A 85 4.49 11.77 9.05
N GLY A 86 4.45 12.61 10.08
CA GLY A 86 3.20 13.15 10.62
C GLY A 86 2.39 14.00 9.64
N ASP A 87 3.07 14.72 8.74
CA ASP A 87 2.40 15.57 7.75
C ASP A 87 1.82 14.70 6.63
N GLU A 88 2.60 13.74 6.15
CA GLU A 88 2.17 12.76 5.14
C GLU A 88 1.02 11.89 5.65
N ALA A 89 1.11 11.38 6.87
CA ALA A 89 0.05 10.64 7.54
C ALA A 89 -1.25 11.44 7.61
N SER A 90 -1.15 12.72 7.98
CA SER A 90 -2.31 13.63 8.07
C SER A 90 -2.96 13.85 6.70
N LEU A 91 -2.15 13.99 5.63
CA LEU A 91 -2.66 14.11 4.27
C LEU A 91 -3.39 12.84 3.81
N VAL A 92 -2.81 11.66 4.06
CA VAL A 92 -3.41 10.37 3.71
C VAL A 92 -4.70 10.14 4.49
N ALA A 93 -4.71 10.42 5.80
CA ALA A 93 -5.91 10.35 6.62
C ALA A 93 -7.02 11.28 6.10
N GLY A 94 -6.67 12.50 5.69
CA GLY A 94 -7.60 13.45 5.06
C GLY A 94 -8.12 12.99 3.69
N MET A 95 -7.37 12.17 2.95
CA MET A 95 -7.89 11.52 1.72
C MET A 95 -8.95 10.48 2.07
N LEU A 96 -8.68 9.62 3.07
CA LEU A 96 -9.64 8.60 3.51
C LEU A 96 -10.94 9.19 4.07
N GLY A 97 -10.85 10.28 4.83
CA GLY A 97 -12.04 10.96 5.36
C GLY A 97 -12.90 11.66 4.30
N ARG A 98 -12.36 11.93 3.11
CA ARG A 98 -13.09 12.53 1.98
C ARG A 98 -13.77 11.48 1.09
N SER A 99 -13.42 10.21 1.21
CA SER A 99 -13.97 9.12 0.39
C SER A 99 -15.32 8.59 0.89
N ASP A 100 -15.83 9.09 2.02
CA ASP A 100 -17.12 8.72 2.63
C ASP A 100 -18.27 9.72 2.29
N VAL A 101 -18.15 10.50 1.20
CA VAL A 101 -19.17 11.46 0.71
C VAL A 101 -19.57 11.13 -0.72
#